data_AF-A0A7K0ZNP8-F1
#
_entry.id   AF-A0A7K0ZNP8-F1
#
_cell.length_a   1.000
_cell.length_b   1.000
_cell.length_c   1.000
_cell.angle_alpha   90.00
_cell.angle_beta   90.00
_cell.angle_gamma   90.00
#
_symmetry.space_group_name_H-M   'P 1'
#
loop_
_entity.id
_entity.type
_entity.pdbx_description
1 polymer ?
#
loop_
_entity_poly.entity_id
_entity_poly.type
_entity_poly.pdbx_seq_one_letter_code
_entity_poly.pdbx_strand_id
1 'polypeptide(L)' 'SARWGLYSKGFGTSLRYAPVDHETWILHNATLEHLEDTLVLAAGLPVPIGIPHVMYSPGVSVRIGLPHSV' A
#
# COMPACT_ATOMS: atom_id res chain seq x y z
N SER A 1 -9.09 10.09 -11.04
CA SER A 1 -8.97 9.92 -9.58
C SER A 1 -8.77 8.44 -9.29
N ALA A 2 -7.76 8.07 -8.51
CA ALA A 2 -7.66 6.70 -7.99
C ALA A 2 -8.65 6.55 -6.81
N ARG A 3 -9.31 5.40 -6.69
CA ARG A 3 -10.22 5.10 -5.57
C ARG A 3 -9.45 4.22 -4.59
N TRP A 4 -9.12 4.78 -3.43
CA TRP A 4 -8.38 4.09 -2.39
C TRP A 4 -9.33 3.54 -1.32
N GLY A 5 -8.92 2.45 -0.69
CA GLY A 5 -9.74 1.74 0.28
C GLY A 5 -8.89 1.09 1.35
N LEU A 6 -9.30 1.25 2.60
CA LEU A 6 -8.75 0.51 3.72
C LEU A 6 -9.63 -0.70 3.97
N TYR A 7 -9.03 -1.88 3.94
CA TYR A 7 -9.68 -3.14 4.28
C TYR A 7 -9.13 -3.65 5.61
N SER A 8 -10.02 -4.11 6.48
CA SER A 8 -9.65 -4.71 7.75
C SER A 8 -10.56 -5.87 8.11
N LYS A 9 -10.08 -6.74 8.98
CA LYS A 9 -10.94 -7.75 9.61
C LYS A 9 -11.95 -7.06 10.52
N GLY A 10 -13.21 -7.43 10.40
CA GLY A 10 -14.29 -7.07 11.32
C GLY A 10 -14.48 -8.12 12.42
N PHE A 11 -15.63 -8.09 13.09
CA PHE A 11 -15.97 -9.14 14.05
C PHE A 11 -16.16 -10.49 13.35
N GLY A 12 -15.62 -11.56 13.93
CA GLY A 12 -15.64 -12.90 13.34
C GLY A 12 -14.83 -12.99 12.05
N THR A 13 -15.48 -13.41 10.98
CA THR A 13 -14.91 -13.52 9.62
C THR A 13 -15.30 -12.36 8.70
N SER A 14 -16.01 -11.35 9.22
CA SER A 14 -16.47 -10.22 8.40
C SER A 14 -15.30 -9.38 7.88
N LEU A 15 -15.45 -8.86 6.66
CA LEU A 15 -14.55 -7.89 6.06
C LEU A 15 -15.17 -6.49 6.20
N ARG A 16 -14.38 -5.51 6.60
CA ARG A 16 -14.78 -4.10 6.64
C ARG A 16 -13.99 -3.32 5.60
N TYR A 17 -14.65 -2.32 5.04
CA TYR A 17 -14.08 -1.35 4.13
C TYR A 17 -14.30 0.06 4.68
N ALA A 18 -13.30 0.92 4.55
CA ALA A 18 -13.43 2.35 4.74
C ALA A 18 -12.88 3.09 3.52
N PRO A 19 -13.57 4.14 3.02
CA PRO A 19 -13.05 4.96 1.95
C PRO A 19 -11.84 5.75 2.44
N VAL A 20 -10.83 5.87 1.59
CA VAL A 20 -9.60 6.62 1.89
C VAL A 20 -9.50 7.79 0.91
N ASP A 21 -9.26 8.97 1.47
CA ASP A 21 -9.00 10.20 0.71
C ASP A 21 -7.62 10.75 1.08
N HIS A 22 -6.83 11.08 0.09
CA HIS A 22 -5.49 11.63 0.26
C HIS A 22 -5.08 12.46 -0.96
N GLU A 23 -4.21 13.43 -0.74
CA GLU A 23 -3.59 14.21 -1.81
C GLU A 23 -2.67 13.33 -2.67
N THR A 24 -2.33 13.75 -3.88
CA THR A 24 -1.37 13.02 -4.70
C THR A 24 -0.04 12.87 -3.98
N TRP A 25 0.48 11.65 -3.91
CA TRP A 25 1.82 11.40 -3.36
C TRP A 25 2.87 11.96 -4.30
N ILE A 26 3.61 12.95 -3.83
CA ILE A 26 4.81 13.40 -4.51
C ILE A 26 5.88 12.32 -4.29
N LEU A 27 6.38 11.77 -5.39
CA LEU A 27 7.42 10.75 -5.38
C LEU A 27 8.78 11.39 -5.61
N HIS A 28 9.73 10.99 -4.77
CA HIS A 28 11.13 11.39 -4.82
C HIS A 28 11.98 10.16 -5.10
N ASN A 29 13.05 10.34 -5.87
CA ASN A 29 14.05 9.29 -6.03
C ASN A 29 14.72 8.98 -4.68
N ALA A 30 15.04 7.72 -4.45
CA ALA A 30 15.79 7.27 -3.29
C ALA A 30 16.90 6.30 -3.68
N THR A 31 17.87 6.14 -2.79
CA THR A 31 18.92 5.13 -2.88
C THR A 31 18.59 3.96 -1.97
N LEU A 32 18.76 2.73 -2.49
CA LEU A 32 18.55 1.52 -1.70
C LEU A 32 19.83 1.17 -0.95
N GLU A 33 19.79 1.23 0.37
CA GLU A 33 20.91 0.83 1.23
C GLU A 33 20.83 -0.65 1.61
N HIS A 34 19.61 -1.15 1.86
CA HIS A 34 19.34 -2.54 2.21
C HIS A 34 17.93 -2.95 1.79
N LEU A 35 17.76 -4.18 1.30
CA LEU A 35 16.47 -4.76 0.94
C LEU A 35 16.37 -6.19 1.47
N GLU A 36 15.33 -6.45 2.24
CA GLU A 36 14.83 -7.78 2.54
C GLU A 36 13.37 -7.86 2.07
N ASP A 37 13.10 -8.74 1.11
CA ASP A 37 11.76 -8.93 0.55
C ASP A 37 11.39 -10.41 0.54
N THR A 38 10.24 -10.73 1.15
CA THR A 38 9.62 -12.06 1.13
C THR A 38 8.25 -12.06 0.44
N LEU A 39 7.70 -10.89 0.14
CA LEU A 39 6.34 -10.71 -0.34
C LEU A 39 6.15 -11.29 -1.74
N VAL A 40 7.06 -10.98 -2.66
CA VAL A 40 6.95 -11.41 -4.07
C VAL A 40 6.90 -12.93 -4.16
N LEU A 41 7.82 -13.60 -3.47
CA LEU A 41 7.86 -15.06 -3.42
C LEU A 41 6.67 -15.65 -2.67
N ALA A 42 6.26 -15.05 -1.55
CA ALA A 42 5.08 -15.51 -0.80
C ALA A 42 3.78 -15.39 -1.61
N ALA A 43 3.71 -14.43 -2.53
CA ALA A 43 2.61 -14.29 -3.49
C ALA A 43 2.67 -15.31 -4.65
N GLY A 44 3.69 -16.19 -4.69
CA GLY A 44 3.89 -17.18 -5.76
C GLY A 44 4.44 -16.59 -7.06
N LEU A 45 4.99 -15.38 -7.02
CA LEU A 45 5.58 -14.70 -8.17
C LEU A 45 7.09 -14.99 -8.26
N PRO A 46 7.69 -14.95 -9.47
CA PRO A 46 9.12 -15.15 -9.64
C PRO A 46 9.93 -13.98 -9.07
N VAL A 47 11.21 -14.23 -8.78
CA VAL A 47 12.16 -13.20 -8.34
C VAL A 47 12.30 -12.13 -9.43
N PRO A 48 12.16 -10.83 -9.11
CA PRO A 48 12.37 -9.74 -10.05
C PRO A 48 13.81 -9.70 -10.57
N ILE A 49 13.98 -9.33 -11.84
CA ILE A 49 15.30 -9.18 -12.49
C ILE A 49 15.53 -7.72 -12.89
N GLY A 50 16.80 -7.28 -12.82
CA GLY A 50 17.22 -5.93 -13.22
C GLY A 50 17.44 -4.98 -12.05
N ILE A 51 17.70 -3.71 -12.38
CA ILE A 51 17.95 -2.65 -11.39
C ILE A 51 16.61 -2.24 -10.75
N PRO A 52 16.51 -2.20 -9.41
CA PRO A 52 15.29 -1.78 -8.74
C PRO A 52 15.00 -0.30 -9.01
N HIS A 53 13.73 0.02 -9.23
CA HIS A 53 13.25 1.39 -9.25
C HIS A 53 12.85 1.81 -7.83
N VAL A 54 13.56 2.78 -7.26
CA VAL A 54 13.46 3.13 -5.84
C VAL A 54 12.93 4.55 -5.70
N MET A 55 11.71 4.67 -5.20
CA MET A 55 11.02 5.94 -4.96
C MET A 55 10.46 5.96 -3.55
N TYR A 56 10.41 7.12 -2.93
CA TYR A 56 9.70 7.32 -1.67
C TYR A 56 8.82 8.57 -1.73
N SER A 57 7.83 8.63 -0.84
CA SER A 57 7.08 9.86 -0.58
C SER A 57 7.26 10.22 0.89
N PRO A 58 7.38 11.52 1.26
CA PRO A 58 7.38 11.92 2.66
C PRO A 58 6.02 11.68 3.35
N GLY A 59 5.02 11.21 2.62
CA GLY A 59 3.65 11.06 3.09
C GLY A 59 2.83 12.32 2.80
N VAL A 60 1.52 12.16 2.85
CA VAL A 60 0.53 13.24 2.70
C VAL A 60 -0.50 13.12 3.81
N SER A 61 -1.32 14.15 3.98
CA SER A 61 -2.49 14.03 4.84
C SER A 61 -3.45 12.96 4.30
N VAL A 62 -3.91 12.07 5.18
CA VAL A 62 -4.86 11.01 4.85
C VAL A 62 -6.09 11.14 5.72
N ARG A 63 -7.26 11.04 5.10
CA ARG A 63 -8.55 10.93 5.79
C ARG A 63 -9.14 9.55 5.55
N ILE A 64 -9.55 8.88 6.61
CA ILE A 64 -10.22 7.59 6.57
C ILE A 64 -11.68 7.81 6.96
N GLY A 65 -12.61 7.44 6.09
CA GLY A 65 -14.04 7.54 6.35
C GLY A 65 -14.55 6.45 7.30
N LEU A 66 -15.83 6.51 7.63
CA LEU A 66 -16.45 5.51 8.51
C LEU A 66 -16.42 4.11 7.87
N PRO A 67 -15.91 3.08 8.58
CA PRO A 67 -15.92 1.72 8.07
C PRO A 67 -17.34 1.15 7.97
N HIS A 68 -17.63 0.44 6.89
CA HIS A 68 -18.84 -0.37 6.71
C HIS A 68 -18.49 -1.80 6.33
N SER A 69 -19.41 -2.73 6.57
CA SER A 69 -19.28 -4.12 6.12
C SER A 69 -19.28 -4.18 4.59
N VAL A 70 -18.40 -5.02 4.04
CA VAL A 70 -18.37 -5.36 2.61
C VAL A 70 -19.35 -6.49 2.31
#